data_AF-A0A094PWJ0-F1
#
_entry.id   AF-A0A094PWJ0-F1
#
_cell.length_a   1.000
_cell.length_b   1.000
_cell.length_c   1.000
_cell.angle_alpha   90.00
_cell.angle_beta   90.00
_cell.angle_gamma   90.00
#
_symmetry.space_group_name_H-M   'P 1'
#
loop_
_entity.id
_entity.type
_entity.pdbx_description
1 polymer ?
#
loop_
_entity_poly.entity_id
_entity_poly.type
_entity_poly.pdbx_seq_one_letter_code
_entity_poly.pdbx_strand_id
1 'polypeptide(L)'
;MPLNVELVSPQERVWSGQAKFISARTIEGDLGVLPDHAPLFGVLVDGVVRIDGVDGTSTEFSVHGGFISVSNNRVSILTESTDAKK
;
A
#
# COMPACT_ATOMS: atom_id res chain seq x y z
N MET A 1 -13.65 -2.49 -10.34
CA MET A 1 -13.39 -1.04 -10.09
C MET A 1 -11.94 -0.89 -9.64
N PRO A 2 -11.25 0.25 -9.81
CA PRO A 2 -9.89 0.39 -9.30
C PRO A 2 -9.88 0.49 -7.77
N LEU A 3 -8.73 0.19 -7.17
CA LEU A 3 -8.47 0.41 -5.75
C LEU A 3 -8.22 1.89 -5.51
N ASN A 4 -8.80 2.46 -4.45
CA ASN A 4 -8.44 3.78 -3.94
C ASN A 4 -7.38 3.58 -2.85
N VAL A 5 -6.15 4.00 -3.12
CA VAL A 5 -5.00 3.71 -2.25
C VAL A 5 -4.47 4.98 -1.64
N GLU A 6 -4.18 4.92 -0.34
CA GLU A 6 -3.56 5.99 0.42
C GLU A 6 -2.38 5.42 1.20
N LEU A 7 -1.18 5.97 0.97
CA LEU A 7 0.03 5.70 1.75
C LEU A 7 0.33 6.94 2.60
N VAL A 8 0.32 6.77 3.91
CA VAL A 8 0.52 7.85 4.87
C VAL A 8 1.60 7.50 5.88
N SER A 9 2.42 8.50 6.23
CA SER A 9 3.35 8.45 7.36
C SER A 9 2.89 9.43 8.45
N PRO A 10 3.48 9.41 9.65
CA PRO A 10 3.19 10.42 10.68
C PRO A 10 3.50 11.85 10.24
N GLN A 11 4.40 12.03 9.27
CA GLN A 11 4.86 13.35 8.82
C GLN A 11 4.00 13.89 7.69
N GLU A 12 3.60 13.02 6.73
CA GLU A 12 2.88 13.46 5.55
C GLU A 12 2.11 12.33 4.85
N ARG A 13 1.26 12.74 3.90
CA ARG A 13 0.68 11.82 2.93
C ARG A 13 1.70 11.59 1.82
N VAL A 14 2.25 10.38 1.78
CA VAL A 14 3.36 10.00 0.90
C VAL A 14 2.85 9.72 -0.50
N TRP A 15 1.67 9.08 -0.62
CA TRP A 15 1.04 8.80 -1.90
C TRP A 15 -0.48 8.70 -1.77
N SER A 16 -1.21 9.08 -2.82
CA SER A 16 -2.65 8.87 -2.90
C SER A 16 -3.11 8.85 -4.35
N GLY A 17 -4.05 7.95 -4.66
CA GLY A 17 -4.55 7.81 -6.02
C GLY A 17 -5.29 6.50 -6.27
N GLN A 18 -5.54 6.22 -7.54
CA GLN A 18 -6.18 4.99 -7.99
C GLN A 18 -5.14 3.97 -8.47
N ALA A 19 -5.27 2.73 -8.03
CA ALA A 19 -4.38 1.64 -8.37
C ALA A 19 -5.16 0.43 -8.92
N LYS A 20 -4.51 -0.36 -9.77
CA LYS A 20 -5.02 -1.66 -10.24
C LYS A 20 -4.51 -2.82 -9.39
N PHE A 21 -3.38 -2.63 -8.72
CA PHE A 21 -2.74 -3.65 -7.90
C PHE A 21 -1.82 -3.00 -6.86
N ILE A 22 -1.70 -3.66 -5.72
CA ILE A 22 -0.76 -3.29 -4.66
C ILE A 22 -0.03 -4.55 -4.21
N SER A 23 1.27 -4.45 -4.01
CA SER A 23 2.07 -5.45 -3.31
C SER A 23 2.64 -4.85 -2.04
N ALA A 24 2.60 -5.61 -0.95
CA ALA A 24 3.21 -5.23 0.32
C ALA A 24 3.75 -6.45 1.04
N ARG A 25 4.70 -6.27 1.97
CA ARG A 25 5.23 -7.37 2.79
C ARG A 25 4.68 -7.29 4.22
N THR A 26 4.12 -8.39 4.67
CA THR A 26 3.54 -8.57 6.01
C THR A 26 4.34 -9.58 6.82
N ILE A 27 4.01 -9.71 8.11
CA ILE A 27 4.62 -10.73 8.99
C ILE A 27 4.37 -12.17 8.51
N GLU A 28 3.28 -12.41 7.76
CA GLU A 28 2.90 -13.75 7.26
C GLU A 28 3.45 -14.03 5.86
N GLY A 29 4.09 -13.03 5.23
CA GLY A 29 4.64 -13.12 3.88
C GLY A 29 4.21 -11.97 2.98
N ASP A 30 4.35 -12.19 1.67
CA ASP A 30 3.99 -11.20 0.66
C ASP A 30 2.47 -11.17 0.43
N LEU A 31 1.91 -9.97 0.42
CA LEU A 31 0.49 -9.69 0.21
C LEU A 31 0.30 -8.94 -1.10
N GLY A 32 -0.50 -9.52 -1.99
CA GLY A 32 -0.97 -8.86 -3.21
C GLY A 32 -2.47 -8.52 -3.10
N VAL A 33 -2.83 -7.26 -3.32
CA VAL A 33 -4.21 -6.78 -3.27
C VAL A 33 -4.67 -6.39 -4.67
N LEU A 34 -5.76 -7.01 -5.11
CA LEU A 34 -6.48 -6.70 -6.34
C LEU A 34 -7.85 -6.08 -6.01
N PRO A 35 -8.54 -5.48 -6.99
CA PRO A 35 -9.94 -5.13 -6.85
C PRO A 35 -10.79 -6.27 -6.31
N ASP A 36 -11.75 -5.92 -5.47
CA ASP A 36 -12.74 -6.79 -4.83
C ASP A 36 -12.12 -7.84 -3.89
N HIS A 37 -10.91 -7.56 -3.37
CA HIS A 37 -10.30 -8.35 -2.32
C HIS A 37 -11.14 -8.31 -1.03
N ALA A 38 -11.18 -9.44 -0.32
CA ALA A 38 -11.86 -9.54 0.97
C ALA A 38 -11.29 -8.52 1.98
N PRO A 39 -12.10 -8.01 2.93
CA PRO A 39 -11.59 -7.12 3.96
C PRO A 39 -10.44 -7.75 4.73
N LEU A 40 -9.36 -7.00 4.89
CA LEU A 40 -8.13 -7.47 5.52
C LEU A 40 -7.52 -6.35 6.35
N PHE A 41 -7.02 -6.69 7.52
CA PHE A 41 -6.19 -5.81 8.33
C PHE A 41 -4.91 -6.56 8.70
N GLY A 42 -3.75 -5.99 8.41
CA GLY A 42 -2.47 -6.67 8.56
C GLY A 42 -1.38 -5.74 9.07
N VAL A 43 -0.37 -6.33 9.69
CA VAL A 43 0.85 -5.65 10.13
C VAL A 43 1.89 -5.75 9.02
N LEU A 44 2.49 -4.62 8.68
CA LEU A 44 3.57 -4.53 7.71
C LEU A 44 4.91 -4.67 8.40
N VAL A 45 5.85 -5.26 7.68
CA VAL A 45 7.26 -5.31 8.08
C VAL A 45 8.09 -4.50 7.08
N ASP A 46 9.34 -4.28 7.43
CA ASP A 46 10.30 -3.60 6.57
C ASP A 46 10.37 -4.27 5.19
N GLY A 47 10.18 -3.47 4.15
CA GLY A 47 10.09 -3.97 2.80
C GLY A 47 9.68 -2.90 1.80
N VAL A 48 9.31 -3.36 0.60
CA VAL A 48 8.87 -2.49 -0.49
C VAL A 48 7.37 -2.65 -0.69
N VAL A 49 6.67 -1.52 -0.68
CA VAL A 49 5.29 -1.43 -1.14
C VAL A 49 5.31 -0.97 -2.59
N ARG A 50 4.76 -1.80 -3.48
CA ARG A 50 4.58 -1.46 -4.89
C ARG A 50 3.13 -1.12 -5.15
N ILE A 51 2.90 0.03 -5.79
CA ILE A 51 1.58 0.49 -6.20
C ILE A 51 1.59 0.61 -7.72
N ASP A 52 0.74 -0.19 -8.37
CA ASP A 52 0.55 -0.12 -9.82
C ASP A 52 -0.66 0.76 -10.10
N GLY A 53 -0.42 1.97 -10.62
CA GLY A 53 -1.43 2.94 -11.00
C GLY A 53 -2.32 2.47 -12.14
N VAL A 54 -3.53 3.03 -12.22
CA VAL A 54 -4.46 2.79 -13.34
C VAL A 54 -3.97 3.36 -14.67
N ASP A 55 -3.07 4.33 -14.61
CA ASP A 55 -2.38 4.97 -15.75
C ASP A 55 -1.22 4.13 -16.31
N GLY A 56 -0.93 2.98 -15.68
CA GLY A 56 0.18 2.11 -16.06
C GLY A 56 1.50 2.46 -15.39
N THR A 57 1.55 3.49 -14.54
CA THR A 57 2.73 3.77 -13.70
C THR A 57 2.87 2.71 -12.61
N SER A 58 4.11 2.44 -12.21
CA SER A 58 4.43 1.58 -11.07
C SER A 58 5.34 2.38 -10.15
N THR A 59 4.92 2.57 -8.91
CA THR A 59 5.70 3.30 -7.91
C THR A 59 6.05 2.38 -6.76
N GLU A 60 7.31 2.42 -6.34
CA GLU A 60 7.83 1.61 -5.24
C GLU A 60 8.23 2.52 -4.08
N PHE A 61 7.78 2.15 -2.88
CA PHE A 61 8.08 2.85 -1.64
C PHE A 61 8.78 1.89 -0.68
N SER A 62 9.95 2.28 -0.19
CA SER A 62 10.55 1.57 0.94
C SER A 62 9.80 1.99 2.20
N VAL A 63 9.20 1.02 2.89
CA VAL A 63 8.44 1.22 4.13
C VAL A 63 9.13 0.50 5.28
N HIS A 64 9.11 1.12 6.45
CA HIS A 64 9.63 0.55 7.69
C HIS A 64 8.46 0.36 8.66
N GLY A 65 8.04 -0.88 8.81
CA GLY A 65 6.88 -1.26 9.62
C GLY A 65 5.56 -0.59 9.23
N GLY A 66 4.53 -0.85 10.05
CA GLY A 66 3.24 -0.19 9.96
C GLY A 66 2.06 -1.14 9.81
N PHE A 67 0.98 -0.67 9.16
CA PHE A 67 -0.27 -1.38 9.02
C PHE A 67 -0.88 -1.21 7.63
N ILE A 68 -1.55 -2.24 7.15
CA ILE A 68 -2.38 -2.20 5.95
C ILE A 68 -3.83 -2.53 6.31
N SER A 69 -4.76 -1.75 5.77
CA SER A 69 -6.19 -1.97 5.88
C SER A 69 -6.81 -1.98 4.48
N VAL A 70 -7.58 -3.02 4.18
CA VAL A 70 -8.29 -3.21 2.92
C VAL A 70 -9.77 -3.36 3.26
N SER A 71 -10.61 -2.50 2.67
CA SER A 71 -12.07 -2.61 2.80
C SER A 71 -12.76 -1.89 1.65
N ASN A 72 -13.76 -2.52 1.02
CA ASN A 72 -14.58 -1.91 -0.04
C ASN A 72 -13.74 -1.20 -1.13
N ASN A 73 -12.70 -1.86 -1.66
CA ASN A 73 -11.77 -1.30 -2.64
C ASN A 73 -10.99 -0.05 -2.19
N ARG A 74 -11.02 0.27 -0.89
CA ARG A 74 -10.15 1.26 -0.25
C ARG A 74 -9.00 0.54 0.43
N VAL A 75 -7.79 0.95 0.13
CA VAL A 75 -6.57 0.45 0.78
C VAL A 75 -5.86 1.61 1.46
N SER A 76 -5.66 1.48 2.77
CA SER A 76 -4.94 2.45 3.57
C SER A 76 -3.69 1.79 4.13
N ILE A 77 -2.54 2.36 3.83
CA ILE A 77 -1.23 1.91 4.26
C ILE A 77 -0.66 2.98 5.17
N LEU A 78 -0.49 2.65 6.43
CA LEU A 78 0.13 3.50 7.44
C LEU A 78 1.54 2.96 7.66
N THR A 79 2.56 3.76 7.41
CA THR A 79 3.97 3.38 7.62
C THR A 79 4.59 4.26 8.70
N GLU A 80 5.50 3.74 9.52
CA GLU A 80 6.17 4.55 10.54
C GLU A 80 7.19 5.51 9.91
N SER A 81 7.94 5.02 8.93
CA SER A 81 8.88 5.78 8.12
C SER A 81 8.86 5.27 6.68
N THR A 82 9.20 6.13 5.73
CA THR A 82 9.31 5.75 4.33
C THR A 82 10.39 6.56 3.63
N ASP A 83 11.21 5.86 2.87
CA ASP A 83 12.17 6.46 1.94
C ASP A 83 11.53 6.38 0.54
N ALA A 84 10.86 7.45 0.16
CA ALA A 84 10.35 7.58 -1.20
C ALA A 84 11.54 7.97 -2.10
N LYS A 85 11.96 7.07 -3.00
CA LYS A 85 12.81 7.49 -4.11
C LYS A 85 12.00 8.42 -4.99
N LYS A 86 12.26 9.71 -4.84
CA LYS A 86 11.67 10.81 -5.61
C LYS A 86 12.00 10.70 -7.10
#